data_AF-A0A8J2P8C5-F1
#
_entry.id   AF-A0A8J2P8C5-F1
#
_cell.length_a   1.000
_cell.length_b   1.000
_cell.length_c   1.000
_cell.angle_alpha   90.00
_cell.angle_beta   90.00
_cell.angle_gamma   90.00
#
_symmetry.space_group_name_H-M   'P 1'
#
loop_
_entity.id
_entity.type
_entity.pdbx_description
1 polymer ?
#
loop_
_entity_poly.entity_id
_entity_poly.type
_entity_poly.pdbx_seq_one_letter_code
_entity_poly.pdbx_strand_id
1 'polypeptide(L)'
;QAFREYRKATNNYEWRKLAYAKIWIMALIAAVNLILEFVSMFRHGIKYCKTIDTWVWITMNISCLVANFFQISARIFKANTALVSYDLVNPGLANAVFMGWFYMFIMMQRFDAVGLYVSMFLEIVKTLLRVIVVFSALILAFALTFFVLLSNGNHLAFASIPMATIRTFMMMMGDIEFTSTFVFPHYCEEMERNNLTDIRLYKTLEDCKSIRRITHPLASFWTVCVFILFMPIVMINLLIGLAVGDIEAVRKNAQLKRLSMQVQTHINIEKSLPKFILKRLAKDSVTEYPNTKQRISIINYFSELFKYPDEKDEGDELNMESDYMREAVLDQKLKLAQLTTDIENLKATLQLVCAKLNTNDDGNSEGGTPTVKAAPKLQLIDVCNLMSANNK
;
A
#
# COMPACT_ATOMS: atom_id res chain seq x y z
N GLN A 1 -42.29 1.90 15.31
CA GLN A 1 -43.16 0.70 15.26
C GLN A 1 -42.39 -0.52 14.79
N ALA A 2 -41.64 -0.43 13.67
CA ALA A 2 -40.74 -1.48 13.16
C ALA A 2 -39.77 -2.07 14.20
N PHE A 3 -39.17 -1.24 15.08
CA PHE A 3 -38.27 -1.73 16.14
C PHE A 3 -38.98 -2.56 17.22
N ARG A 4 -40.26 -2.25 17.51
CA ARG A 4 -41.10 -3.02 18.45
C ARG A 4 -41.55 -4.34 17.83
N GLU A 5 -41.86 -4.35 16.54
CA GLU A 5 -42.19 -5.57 15.79
C GLU A 5 -40.96 -6.48 15.60
N TYR A 6 -39.79 -5.90 15.30
CA TYR A 6 -38.50 -6.61 15.29
C TYR A 6 -38.23 -7.30 16.63
N ARG A 7 -38.40 -6.58 17.75
CA ARG A 7 -38.20 -7.13 19.10
C ARG A 7 -39.16 -8.30 19.40
N LYS A 8 -40.43 -8.21 18.96
CA LYS A 8 -41.41 -9.30 19.06
C LYS A 8 -41.04 -10.50 18.18
N ALA A 9 -40.56 -10.27 16.95
CA ALA A 9 -40.11 -11.31 16.04
C ALA A 9 -38.85 -12.05 16.56
N THR A 10 -37.88 -11.33 17.15
CA THR A 10 -36.68 -11.95 17.76
C THR A 10 -36.97 -12.77 19.02
N ASN A 11 -38.13 -12.55 19.67
CA ASN A 11 -38.51 -13.30 20.87
C ASN A 11 -39.25 -14.61 20.55
N ASN A 12 -39.56 -14.84 19.27
CA ASN A 12 -40.16 -16.08 18.80
C ASN A 12 -39.08 -17.19 18.80
N TYR A 13 -39.42 -18.33 19.38
CA TYR A 13 -38.50 -19.42 19.73
C TYR A 13 -37.70 -19.96 18.53
N GLU A 14 -38.33 -20.01 17.36
CA GLU A 14 -37.68 -20.46 16.12
C GLU A 14 -36.56 -19.51 15.65
N TRP A 15 -36.73 -18.19 15.82
CA TRP A 15 -35.68 -17.21 15.48
C TRP A 15 -34.47 -17.32 16.42
N ARG A 16 -34.68 -17.70 17.68
CA ARG A 16 -33.59 -17.95 18.63
C ARG A 16 -32.78 -19.20 18.28
N LYS A 17 -33.45 -20.28 17.85
CA LYS A 17 -32.77 -21.47 17.32
C LYS A 17 -31.97 -21.17 16.06
N LEU A 18 -32.56 -20.43 15.12
CA LEU A 18 -31.88 -20.00 13.89
C LEU A 18 -30.66 -19.12 14.20
N ALA A 19 -30.78 -18.17 15.12
CA ALA A 19 -29.65 -17.34 15.55
C ALA A 19 -28.54 -18.18 16.19
N TYR A 20 -28.89 -19.19 16.99
CA TYR A 20 -27.93 -20.10 17.59
C TYR A 20 -27.22 -20.97 16.55
N ALA A 21 -27.97 -21.57 15.62
CA ALA A 21 -27.40 -22.36 14.53
C ALA A 21 -26.42 -21.55 13.67
N LYS A 22 -26.76 -20.28 13.37
CA LYS A 22 -25.89 -19.38 12.60
C LYS A 22 -24.51 -19.17 13.26
N ILE A 23 -24.47 -18.96 14.57
CA ILE A 23 -23.22 -18.73 15.32
C ILE A 23 -22.30 -19.96 15.23
N TRP A 24 -22.86 -21.16 15.41
CA TRP A 24 -22.11 -22.40 15.27
C TRP A 24 -21.62 -22.64 13.84
N ILE A 25 -22.45 -22.38 12.84
CA ILE A 25 -22.06 -22.50 11.43
C ILE A 25 -20.91 -21.53 11.10
N MET A 26 -21.00 -20.26 11.53
CA MET A 26 -19.94 -19.28 11.30
C MET A 26 -18.64 -19.67 12.02
N ALA A 27 -18.72 -20.13 13.26
CA ALA A 27 -17.55 -20.61 14.00
C ALA A 27 -16.88 -21.82 13.31
N LEU A 28 -17.69 -22.78 12.83
CA LEU A 28 -17.21 -23.95 12.11
C LEU A 28 -16.52 -23.56 10.81
N ILE A 29 -17.15 -22.69 10.00
CA ILE A 29 -16.57 -22.21 8.74
C ILE A 29 -15.24 -21.49 9.01
N ALA A 30 -15.20 -20.59 10.01
CA ALA A 30 -13.98 -19.86 10.38
C ALA A 30 -12.86 -20.81 10.85
N ALA A 31 -13.21 -21.85 11.63
CA ALA A 31 -12.23 -22.85 12.08
C ALA A 31 -11.69 -23.71 10.93
N VAL A 32 -12.57 -24.21 10.06
CA VAL A 32 -12.17 -24.99 8.87
C VAL A 32 -11.28 -24.15 7.97
N ASN A 33 -11.66 -22.89 7.73
CA ASN A 33 -10.85 -21.93 7.01
C ASN A 33 -9.46 -21.84 7.65
N LEU A 34 -9.35 -21.47 8.93
CA LEU A 34 -8.03 -21.32 9.58
C LEU A 34 -7.16 -22.57 9.49
N ILE A 35 -7.76 -23.76 9.57
CA ILE A 35 -7.05 -25.03 9.38
C ILE A 35 -6.52 -25.16 7.94
N LEU A 36 -7.36 -24.89 6.94
CA LEU A 36 -6.95 -24.93 5.53
C LEU A 36 -5.80 -23.94 5.27
N GLU A 37 -5.86 -22.76 5.87
CA GLU A 37 -4.82 -21.75 5.71
C GLU A 37 -3.52 -22.13 6.41
N PHE A 38 -3.61 -22.73 7.60
CA PHE A 38 -2.46 -23.27 8.30
C PHE A 38 -1.78 -24.35 7.45
N VAL A 39 -2.56 -25.26 6.86
CA VAL A 39 -2.05 -26.27 5.91
C VAL A 39 -1.44 -25.62 4.67
N SER A 40 -2.04 -24.56 4.13
CA SER A 40 -1.49 -23.80 3.00
C SER A 40 -0.16 -23.15 3.35
N MET A 41 -0.01 -22.64 4.58
CA MET A 41 1.22 -22.02 5.09
C MET A 41 2.36 -23.03 5.16
N PHE A 42 2.12 -24.27 5.60
CA PHE A 42 3.14 -25.32 5.56
C PHE A 42 3.51 -25.73 4.14
N ARG A 43 2.54 -25.83 3.22
CA ARG A 43 2.78 -26.27 1.84
C ARG A 43 3.56 -25.25 1.00
N HIS A 44 3.27 -23.96 1.17
CA HIS A 44 3.89 -22.89 0.37
C HIS A 44 5.08 -22.21 1.07
N GLY A 45 5.32 -22.55 2.35
CA GLY A 45 6.43 -22.04 3.14
C GLY A 45 6.32 -20.54 3.49
N ILE A 46 7.40 -19.98 4.05
CA ILE A 46 7.46 -18.59 4.57
C ILE A 46 7.16 -17.53 3.50
N LYS A 47 7.33 -17.85 2.21
CA LYS A 47 7.02 -16.93 1.11
C LYS A 47 5.53 -16.55 1.07
N TYR A 48 4.65 -17.45 1.49
CA TYR A 48 3.21 -17.22 1.58
C TYR A 48 2.85 -16.18 2.66
N CYS A 49 3.58 -16.14 3.78
CA CYS A 49 3.34 -15.18 4.87
C CYS A 49 3.70 -13.73 4.54
N LYS A 50 4.27 -13.43 3.38
CA LYS A 50 4.63 -12.05 2.98
C LYS A 50 3.52 -11.31 2.24
N THR A 51 2.44 -12.00 1.86
CA THR A 51 1.34 -11.39 1.09
C THR A 51 0.32 -10.72 2.03
N ILE A 52 -0.13 -9.52 1.71
CA ILE A 52 -1.10 -8.76 2.51
C ILE A 52 -2.45 -9.48 2.60
N ASP A 53 -2.88 -10.11 1.50
CA ASP A 53 -4.14 -10.86 1.37
C ASP A 53 -4.26 -11.93 2.46
N THR A 54 -3.18 -12.69 2.69
CA THR A 54 -3.09 -13.74 3.69
C THR A 54 -3.32 -13.19 5.10
N TRP A 55 -2.69 -12.07 5.44
CA TRP A 55 -2.86 -11.44 6.76
C TRP A 55 -4.27 -10.91 6.98
N VAL A 56 -4.84 -10.23 5.99
CA VAL A 56 -6.23 -9.73 6.06
C VAL A 56 -7.20 -10.91 6.24
N TRP A 57 -6.98 -11.99 5.50
CA TRP A 57 -7.82 -13.17 5.57
C TRP A 57 -7.70 -13.90 6.93
N ILE A 58 -6.49 -14.06 7.46
CA ILE A 58 -6.26 -14.69 8.77
C ILE A 58 -6.89 -13.85 9.88
N THR A 59 -6.63 -12.54 9.89
CA THR A 59 -7.18 -11.64 10.92
C THR A 59 -8.70 -11.59 10.90
N MET A 60 -9.33 -11.64 9.73
CA MET A 60 -10.77 -11.78 9.57
C MET A 60 -11.30 -13.06 10.24
N ASN A 61 -10.73 -14.22 9.88
CA ASN A 61 -11.20 -15.52 10.40
C ASN A 61 -10.91 -15.68 11.90
N ILE A 62 -9.77 -15.19 12.42
CA ILE A 62 -9.47 -15.16 13.86
C ILE A 62 -10.48 -14.29 14.60
N SER A 63 -10.75 -13.07 14.11
CA SER A 63 -11.71 -12.15 14.76
C SER A 63 -13.12 -12.74 14.80
N CYS A 64 -13.53 -13.40 13.71
CA CYS A 64 -14.79 -14.13 13.64
C CYS A 64 -14.82 -15.31 14.63
N LEU A 65 -13.76 -16.12 14.70
CA LEU A 65 -13.69 -17.27 15.60
C LEU A 65 -13.73 -16.83 17.08
N VAL A 66 -12.93 -15.83 17.46
CA VAL A 66 -12.88 -15.30 18.83
C VAL A 66 -14.26 -14.76 19.22
N ALA A 67 -14.89 -13.92 18.39
CA ALA A 67 -16.20 -13.36 18.70
C ALA A 67 -17.27 -14.46 18.89
N ASN A 68 -17.32 -15.46 18.00
CA ASN A 68 -18.28 -16.55 18.12
C ASN A 68 -17.97 -17.49 19.30
N PHE A 69 -16.70 -17.74 19.62
CA PHE A 69 -16.29 -18.53 20.78
C PHE A 69 -16.79 -17.91 22.09
N PHE A 70 -16.61 -16.60 22.26
CA PHE A 70 -17.10 -15.88 23.45
C PHE A 70 -18.63 -15.81 23.52
N GLN A 71 -19.32 -15.72 22.37
CA GLN A 71 -20.80 -15.82 22.35
C GLN A 71 -21.31 -17.22 22.72
N ILE A 72 -20.60 -18.27 22.32
CA ILE A 72 -20.93 -19.65 22.65
C ILE A 72 -20.68 -19.90 24.14
N SER A 73 -19.50 -19.53 24.65
CA SER A 73 -19.12 -19.75 26.05
C SER A 73 -20.03 -19.00 27.03
N ALA A 74 -20.38 -17.75 26.74
CA ALA A 74 -21.29 -16.97 27.57
C ALA A 74 -22.69 -17.61 27.69
N ARG A 75 -23.17 -18.24 26.61
CA ARG A 75 -24.48 -18.92 26.61
C ARG A 75 -24.45 -20.29 27.26
N ILE A 76 -23.37 -21.06 27.08
CA ILE A 76 -23.20 -22.37 27.73
C ILE A 76 -23.11 -22.20 29.25
N PHE A 77 -22.29 -21.25 29.71
CA PHE A 77 -22.03 -21.06 31.14
C PHE A 77 -23.09 -20.18 31.84
N LYS A 78 -24.14 -19.75 31.11
CA LYS A 78 -25.14 -18.75 31.57
C LYS A 78 -24.49 -17.53 32.23
N ALA A 79 -23.32 -17.12 31.74
CA ALA A 79 -22.61 -15.94 32.22
C ALA A 79 -23.39 -14.67 31.86
N ASN A 80 -23.08 -13.54 32.52
CA ASN A 80 -23.69 -12.25 32.21
C ASN A 80 -23.43 -11.87 30.74
N THR A 81 -24.40 -12.18 29.89
CA THR A 81 -24.35 -12.01 28.44
C THR A 81 -24.10 -10.55 28.02
N ALA A 82 -24.52 -9.59 28.84
CA ALA A 82 -24.24 -8.18 28.61
C ALA A 82 -22.73 -7.88 28.64
N LEU A 83 -22.03 -8.26 29.70
CA LEU A 83 -20.61 -7.91 29.90
C LEU A 83 -19.70 -8.55 28.84
N VAL A 84 -19.93 -9.82 28.53
CA VAL A 84 -19.19 -10.53 27.48
C VAL A 84 -19.49 -9.97 26.08
N SER A 85 -20.71 -9.47 25.85
CA SER A 85 -21.09 -8.90 24.55
C SER A 85 -20.40 -7.57 24.25
N TYR A 86 -20.26 -6.68 25.24
CA TYR A 86 -19.76 -5.33 25.01
C TYR A 86 -18.24 -5.27 24.84
N ASP A 87 -17.49 -5.97 25.69
CA ASP A 87 -16.05 -5.75 25.78
C ASP A 87 -15.24 -6.51 24.72
N LEU A 88 -15.72 -7.67 24.26
CA LEU A 88 -14.92 -8.55 23.39
C LEU A 88 -15.63 -9.04 22.15
N VAL A 89 -16.94 -9.30 22.23
CA VAL A 89 -17.71 -9.78 21.07
C VAL A 89 -17.93 -8.67 20.04
N ASN A 90 -18.40 -7.50 20.48
CA ASN A 90 -18.65 -6.36 19.59
C ASN A 90 -17.41 -5.91 18.81
N PRO A 91 -16.22 -5.69 19.42
CA PRO A 91 -15.04 -5.30 18.66
C PRO A 91 -14.56 -6.40 17.70
N GLY A 92 -14.64 -7.68 18.09
CA GLY A 92 -14.27 -8.80 17.22
C GLY A 92 -15.16 -8.91 15.98
N LEU A 93 -16.47 -8.73 16.14
CA LEU A 93 -17.42 -8.68 15.02
C LEU A 93 -17.18 -7.46 14.13
N ALA A 94 -16.97 -6.28 14.72
CA ALA A 94 -16.69 -5.07 13.96
C ALA A 94 -15.43 -5.21 13.10
N ASN A 95 -14.36 -5.75 13.68
CA ASN A 95 -13.12 -6.01 12.94
C ASN A 95 -13.31 -7.06 11.84
N ALA A 96 -14.05 -8.14 12.10
CA ALA A 96 -14.33 -9.17 11.09
C ALA A 96 -15.11 -8.61 9.88
N VAL A 97 -16.12 -7.75 10.14
CA VAL A 97 -16.89 -7.09 9.07
C VAL A 97 -15.98 -6.15 8.27
N PHE A 98 -15.18 -5.32 8.94
CA PHE A 98 -14.26 -4.41 8.28
C PHE A 98 -13.23 -5.16 7.42
N MET A 99 -12.57 -6.18 7.97
CA MET A 99 -11.61 -7.00 7.25
C MET A 99 -12.26 -7.78 6.09
N GLY A 100 -13.53 -8.18 6.21
CA GLY A 100 -14.25 -8.82 5.11
C GLY A 100 -14.45 -7.91 3.90
N TRP A 101 -14.88 -6.67 4.13
CA TRP A 101 -14.97 -5.66 3.07
C TRP A 101 -13.59 -5.27 2.52
N PHE A 102 -12.58 -5.18 3.39
CA PHE A 102 -11.22 -4.89 2.96
C PHE A 102 -10.61 -6.03 2.13
N TYR A 103 -10.88 -7.28 2.50
CA TYR A 103 -10.49 -8.46 1.73
C TYR A 103 -11.16 -8.45 0.35
N MET A 104 -12.45 -8.11 0.28
CA MET A 104 -13.16 -7.94 -0.99
C MET A 104 -12.48 -6.86 -1.85
N PHE A 105 -12.15 -5.71 -1.25
CA PHE A 105 -11.46 -4.62 -1.93
C PHE A 105 -10.12 -5.07 -2.53
N ILE A 106 -9.32 -5.85 -1.80
CA ILE A 106 -8.07 -6.41 -2.33
C ILE A 106 -8.33 -7.46 -3.42
N MET A 107 -9.35 -8.32 -3.28
CA MET A 107 -9.70 -9.29 -4.32
C MET A 107 -10.10 -8.62 -5.65
N MET A 108 -10.55 -7.36 -5.62
CA MET A 108 -10.82 -6.59 -6.84
C MET A 108 -9.56 -6.32 -7.68
N GLN A 109 -8.35 -6.51 -7.13
CA GLN A 109 -7.09 -6.44 -7.90
C GLN A 109 -7.01 -7.43 -9.06
N ARG A 110 -7.77 -8.53 -8.98
CA ARG A 110 -7.76 -9.59 -9.99
C ARG A 110 -8.59 -9.23 -11.22
N PHE A 111 -9.41 -8.18 -11.17
CA PHE A 111 -10.19 -7.70 -12.31
C PHE A 111 -9.43 -6.65 -13.12
N ASP A 112 -9.66 -6.64 -14.43
CA ASP A 112 -8.90 -5.83 -15.37
C ASP A 112 -9.07 -4.32 -15.20
N ALA A 113 -10.31 -3.79 -15.28
CA ALA A 113 -10.53 -2.34 -15.13
C ALA A 113 -10.28 -1.86 -13.70
N VAL A 114 -10.79 -2.57 -12.70
CA VAL A 114 -10.74 -2.09 -11.30
C VAL A 114 -9.38 -2.36 -10.65
N GLY A 115 -8.70 -3.44 -11.04
CA GLY A 115 -7.47 -3.87 -10.38
C GLY A 115 -6.29 -2.91 -10.57
N LEU A 116 -6.25 -2.16 -11.66
CA LEU A 116 -5.26 -1.09 -11.84
C LEU A 116 -5.42 -0.01 -10.76
N TYR A 117 -6.63 0.51 -10.55
CA TYR A 117 -6.89 1.54 -9.54
C TYR A 117 -6.59 1.03 -8.13
N VAL A 118 -7.01 -0.20 -7.81
CA VAL A 118 -6.76 -0.80 -6.49
C VAL A 118 -5.26 -1.02 -6.26
N SER A 119 -4.51 -1.46 -7.27
CA SER A 119 -3.06 -1.68 -7.15
C SER A 119 -2.27 -0.37 -7.01
N MET A 120 -2.66 0.69 -7.74
CA MET A 120 -2.10 2.03 -7.56
C MET A 120 -2.40 2.56 -6.16
N PHE A 121 -3.65 2.45 -5.70
CA PHE A 121 -4.05 2.90 -4.37
C PHE A 121 -3.23 2.23 -3.26
N LEU A 122 -3.06 0.90 -3.29
CA LEU A 122 -2.27 0.22 -2.26
C LEU A 122 -0.78 0.60 -2.29
N GLU A 123 -0.22 0.89 -3.46
CA GLU A 123 1.17 1.36 -3.55
C GLU A 123 1.30 2.78 -3.00
N ILE A 124 0.34 3.68 -3.26
CA ILE A 124 0.28 5.03 -2.68
C ILE A 124 0.11 4.96 -1.15
N VAL A 125 -0.76 4.10 -0.63
CA VAL A 125 -0.92 3.92 0.82
C VAL A 125 0.40 3.48 1.45
N LYS A 126 1.16 2.61 0.78
CA LYS A 126 2.47 2.14 1.26
C LYS A 126 3.53 3.25 1.23
N THR A 127 3.55 4.11 0.22
CA THR A 127 4.45 5.28 0.20
C THR A 127 4.07 6.26 1.30
N LEU A 128 2.79 6.58 1.46
CA LEU A 128 2.28 7.45 2.54
C LEU A 128 2.65 6.92 3.93
N LEU A 129 2.46 5.63 4.20
CA LEU A 129 2.83 5.02 5.48
C LEU A 129 4.33 5.16 5.77
N ARG A 130 5.20 4.94 4.76
CA ARG A 130 6.64 5.11 4.93
C ARG A 130 6.99 6.55 5.35
N VAL A 131 6.34 7.53 4.72
CA VAL A 131 6.57 8.95 5.00
C VAL A 131 6.04 9.34 6.39
N ILE A 132 4.85 8.88 6.76
CA ILE A 132 4.26 9.12 8.10
C ILE A 132 5.17 8.56 9.21
N VAL A 133 5.80 7.39 9.01
CA VAL A 133 6.73 6.83 10.01
C VAL A 133 7.93 7.75 10.25
N VAL A 134 8.49 8.35 9.19
CA VAL A 134 9.62 9.30 9.33
C VAL A 134 9.17 10.54 10.12
N PHE A 135 7.98 11.07 9.84
CA PHE A 135 7.45 12.26 10.51
C PHE A 135 6.78 11.98 11.86
N SER A 136 6.64 10.71 12.25
CA SER A 136 6.01 10.32 13.53
C SER A 136 6.72 10.94 14.74
N ALA A 137 8.04 11.15 14.67
CA ALA A 137 8.81 11.82 15.71
C ALA A 137 8.34 13.27 15.94
N LEU A 138 8.00 14.00 14.88
CA LEU A 138 7.46 15.35 14.99
C LEU A 138 6.04 15.33 15.54
N ILE A 139 5.19 14.40 15.09
CA ILE A 139 3.81 14.27 15.60
C ILE A 139 3.83 13.99 17.10
N LEU A 140 4.71 13.09 17.56
CA LEU A 140 4.89 12.79 18.98
C LEU A 140 5.45 13.98 19.77
N ALA A 141 6.40 14.74 19.22
CA ALA A 141 6.95 15.92 19.88
C ALA A 141 5.87 16.99 20.15
N PHE A 142 5.05 17.32 19.15
CA PHE A 142 3.94 18.25 19.35
C PHE A 142 2.85 17.68 20.24
N ALA A 143 2.53 16.38 20.12
CA ALA A 143 1.54 15.73 20.98
C ALA A 143 1.92 15.78 22.46
N LEU A 144 3.18 15.49 22.79
CA LEU A 144 3.70 15.60 24.16
C LEU A 144 3.74 17.06 24.63
N THR A 145 4.08 18.00 23.75
CA THR A 145 4.07 19.43 24.08
C THR A 145 2.66 19.91 24.43
N PHE A 146 1.66 19.55 23.61
CA PHE A 146 0.25 19.87 23.90
C PHE A 146 -0.27 19.14 25.14
N PHE A 147 0.14 17.88 25.37
CA PHE A 147 -0.18 17.16 26.59
C PHE A 147 0.32 17.91 27.83
N VAL A 148 1.56 18.38 27.84
CA VAL A 148 2.11 19.14 28.98
C VAL A 148 1.41 20.49 29.17
N LEU A 149 1.12 21.21 28.08
CA LEU A 149 0.50 22.55 28.14
C LEU A 149 -1.00 22.51 28.50
N LEU A 150 -1.73 21.50 28.05
CA LEU A 150 -3.21 21.49 28.05
C LEU A 150 -3.82 20.38 28.93
N SER A 151 -3.04 19.43 29.46
CA SER A 151 -3.57 18.34 30.32
C SER A 151 -4.25 18.86 31.59
N ASN A 152 -3.69 19.88 32.21
CA ASN A 152 -4.23 20.51 33.44
C ASN A 152 -5.49 21.34 33.18
N GLY A 153 -5.85 21.54 31.91
CA GLY A 153 -6.91 22.43 31.47
C GLY A 153 -8.30 21.80 31.32
N ASN A 154 -8.54 20.62 31.89
CA ASN A 154 -9.76 19.82 31.65
C ASN A 154 -10.04 19.50 30.16
N HIS A 155 -9.00 19.56 29.31
CA HIS A 155 -9.12 19.15 27.91
C HIS A 155 -9.11 17.62 27.81
N LEU A 156 -10.30 17.01 27.66
CA LEU A 156 -10.43 15.55 27.46
C LEU A 156 -9.59 15.01 26.29
N ALA A 157 -9.39 15.84 25.25
CA ALA A 157 -8.58 15.49 24.08
C ALA A 157 -7.07 15.42 24.37
N PHE A 158 -6.59 16.01 25.47
CA PHE A 158 -5.19 16.04 25.88
C PHE A 158 -4.97 15.42 27.28
N ALA A 159 -5.95 14.68 27.80
CA ALA A 159 -5.89 14.10 29.14
C ALA A 159 -4.95 12.88 29.24
N SER A 160 -4.69 12.20 28.12
CA SER A 160 -3.78 11.05 28.05
C SER A 160 -2.87 11.17 26.84
N ILE A 161 -1.68 10.57 26.92
CA ILE A 161 -0.69 10.58 25.82
C ILE A 161 -1.29 10.01 24.52
N PRO A 162 -1.98 8.85 24.50
CA PRO A 162 -2.57 8.33 23.27
C PRO A 162 -3.63 9.25 22.68
N MET A 163 -4.45 9.87 23.53
CA MET A 163 -5.49 10.80 23.08
C MET A 163 -4.88 12.09 22.52
N ALA A 164 -3.83 12.62 23.15
CA ALA A 164 -3.09 13.78 22.67
C ALA A 164 -2.42 13.49 21.31
N THR A 165 -1.86 12.30 21.12
CA THR A 165 -1.29 11.88 19.84
C THR A 165 -2.35 11.80 18.75
N ILE A 166 -3.50 11.18 19.02
CA ILE A 166 -4.62 11.11 18.07
C ILE A 166 -5.14 12.51 17.76
N ARG A 167 -5.32 13.37 18.78
CA ARG A 167 -5.78 14.74 18.58
C ARG A 167 -4.80 15.55 17.74
N THR A 168 -3.50 15.42 17.97
CA THR A 168 -2.45 16.09 17.19
C THR A 168 -2.42 15.60 15.75
N PHE A 169 -2.63 14.30 15.53
CA PHE A 169 -2.78 13.73 14.18
C PHE A 169 -4.03 14.27 13.45
N MET A 170 -5.16 14.41 14.14
CA MET A 170 -6.37 15.03 13.58
C MET A 170 -6.16 16.51 13.24
N MET A 171 -5.50 17.25 14.13
CA MET A 171 -5.12 18.65 13.88
C MET A 171 -4.18 18.79 12.68
N MET A 172 -3.29 17.82 12.47
CA MET A 172 -2.39 17.75 11.31
C MET A 172 -3.17 17.57 9.99
N MET A 173 -4.29 16.85 9.98
CA MET A 173 -5.12 16.69 8.77
C MET A 173 -5.93 17.94 8.41
N GLY A 174 -5.84 19.01 9.21
CA GLY A 174 -6.53 20.27 9.00
C GLY A 174 -7.73 20.49 9.92
N ASP A 175 -8.06 19.55 10.81
CA ASP A 175 -9.10 19.72 11.83
C ASP A 175 -8.57 20.49 13.04
N ILE A 176 -8.17 21.74 12.82
CA ILE A 176 -7.75 22.65 13.89
C ILE A 176 -8.99 23.35 14.41
N GLU A 177 -9.59 22.74 15.43
CA GLU A 177 -10.72 23.31 16.16
C GLU A 177 -10.26 24.48 17.07
N PHE A 178 -9.69 25.52 16.45
CA PHE A 178 -9.00 26.63 17.11
C PHE A 178 -9.94 27.37 18.07
N THR A 179 -11.16 27.66 17.61
CA THR A 179 -12.14 28.42 18.38
C THR A 179 -12.54 27.70 19.67
N SER A 180 -12.83 26.40 19.60
CA SER A 180 -13.30 25.63 20.76
C SER A 180 -12.18 25.16 21.68
N THR A 181 -10.96 25.02 21.16
CA THR A 181 -9.83 24.51 21.92
C THR A 181 -9.01 25.64 22.55
N PHE A 182 -8.86 26.79 21.88
CA PHE A 182 -7.95 27.85 22.32
C PHE A 182 -8.66 29.19 22.59
N VAL A 183 -9.63 29.57 21.77
CA VAL A 183 -10.27 30.91 21.85
C VAL A 183 -11.27 30.99 23.00
N PHE A 184 -12.32 30.15 23.03
CA PHE A 184 -13.33 30.21 24.10
C PHE A 184 -12.73 30.08 25.51
N PRO A 185 -11.80 29.15 25.79
CA PRO A 185 -11.13 29.06 27.09
C PRO A 185 -10.44 30.35 27.55
N HIS A 186 -9.79 31.07 26.62
CA HIS A 186 -9.09 32.31 26.91
C HIS A 186 -10.04 33.45 27.27
N TYR A 187 -11.11 33.64 26.48
CA TYR A 187 -12.10 34.71 26.74
C TYR A 187 -12.92 34.44 28.01
N CYS A 188 -13.22 33.17 28.32
CA CYS A 188 -13.87 32.81 29.58
C CYS A 188 -13.00 33.17 30.79
N GLU A 189 -11.68 32.97 30.72
CA GLU A 189 -10.76 33.35 31.80
C GLU A 189 -10.68 34.86 31.99
N GLU A 190 -10.69 35.64 30.90
CA GLU A 190 -10.64 37.11 30.95
C GLU A 190 -11.94 37.74 31.50
N MET A 191 -13.10 37.16 31.20
CA MET A 191 -14.37 37.56 31.83
C MET A 191 -14.43 37.21 33.32
N GLU A 192 -13.96 36.02 33.71
CA GLU A 192 -13.87 35.60 35.12
C GLU A 192 -12.94 36.55 35.90
N ARG A 193 -11.83 36.99 35.28
CA ARG A 193 -10.88 37.94 35.87
C ARG A 193 -11.45 39.35 36.04
N ASN A 194 -12.29 39.81 35.12
CA ASN A 194 -12.83 41.18 35.12
C ASN A 194 -14.14 41.35 35.91
N ASN A 195 -14.64 40.30 36.59
CA ASN A 195 -15.90 40.30 37.34
C ASN A 195 -17.10 40.86 36.53
N LEU A 196 -17.06 40.76 35.20
CA LEU A 196 -18.09 41.31 34.33
C LEU A 196 -19.21 40.27 34.15
N THR A 197 -20.18 40.26 35.06
CA THR A 197 -21.32 39.35 35.07
C THR A 197 -22.48 39.86 34.22
N ASP A 198 -22.23 40.27 32.96
CA ASP A 198 -23.37 40.53 32.06
C ASP A 198 -23.91 39.19 31.53
N ILE A 199 -24.73 38.57 32.38
CA ILE A 199 -25.30 37.22 32.33
C ILE A 199 -26.27 37.01 31.13
N ARG A 200 -26.39 37.97 30.21
CA ARG A 200 -27.42 37.92 29.15
C ARG A 200 -26.98 37.37 27.79
N LEU A 201 -25.70 37.06 27.59
CA LEU A 201 -25.22 36.53 26.29
C LEU A 201 -25.04 35.01 26.24
N TYR A 202 -25.06 34.29 27.37
CA TYR A 202 -24.91 32.84 27.37
C TYR A 202 -25.98 32.20 28.24
N LYS A 203 -26.93 31.54 27.55
CA LYS A 203 -27.87 30.61 28.17
C LYS A 203 -27.00 29.54 28.87
N THR A 204 -27.26 29.36 30.16
CA THR A 204 -26.71 28.35 31.10
C THR A 204 -25.27 28.51 31.63
N LEU A 205 -25.18 29.06 32.85
CA LEU A 205 -24.02 29.06 33.77
C LEU A 205 -23.53 27.62 34.14
N GLU A 206 -24.28 26.58 33.80
CA GLU A 206 -23.86 25.17 33.92
C GLU A 206 -22.84 24.75 32.83
N ASP A 207 -22.86 25.38 31.65
CA ASP A 207 -21.88 25.10 30.58
C ASP A 207 -20.48 25.61 30.94
N CYS A 208 -20.42 26.62 31.82
CA CYS A 208 -19.17 27.16 32.35
C CYS A 208 -18.47 26.22 33.36
N LYS A 209 -19.15 25.21 33.91
CA LYS A 209 -18.48 24.25 34.82
C LYS A 209 -17.67 23.20 34.05
N SER A 210 -17.87 23.10 32.73
CA SER A 210 -17.03 22.36 31.78
C SER A 210 -15.94 23.24 31.13
N ILE A 211 -15.64 24.42 31.71
CA ILE A 211 -14.64 25.34 31.16
C ILE A 211 -13.30 24.62 31.09
N ARG A 212 -12.90 24.37 29.85
CA ARG A 212 -11.52 24.13 29.47
C ARG A 212 -10.72 25.36 29.87
N ARG A 213 -9.61 25.20 30.57
CA ARG A 213 -8.73 26.30 31.02
C ARG A 213 -7.37 26.16 30.37
N ILE A 214 -6.73 27.27 30.04
CA ILE A 214 -5.38 27.23 29.48
C ILE A 214 -4.43 27.80 30.52
N THR A 215 -3.67 26.94 31.20
CA THR A 215 -2.75 27.36 32.28
C THR A 215 -1.67 28.31 31.78
N HIS A 216 -1.23 28.15 30.53
CA HIS A 216 -0.19 28.96 29.91
C HIS A 216 -0.65 29.47 28.53
N PRO A 217 -1.39 30.59 28.45
CA PRO A 217 -1.97 31.08 27.20
C PRO A 217 -0.91 31.47 26.16
N LEU A 218 0.12 32.24 26.56
CA LEU A 218 1.19 32.66 25.64
C LEU A 218 1.94 31.47 25.02
N ALA A 219 2.32 30.48 25.85
CA ALA A 219 3.03 29.29 25.39
C ALA A 219 2.14 28.40 24.50
N SER A 220 0.85 28.31 24.81
CA SER A 220 -0.12 27.54 24.02
C SER A 220 -0.34 28.18 22.64
N PHE A 221 -0.59 29.49 22.57
CA PHE A 221 -0.71 30.20 21.29
C PHE A 221 0.56 30.12 20.46
N TRP A 222 1.73 30.30 21.09
CA TRP A 222 3.02 30.13 20.40
C TRP A 222 3.18 28.73 19.81
N THR A 223 2.91 27.68 20.59
CA THR A 223 3.01 26.29 20.14
C THR A 223 2.03 26.00 19.00
N VAL A 224 0.82 26.55 19.04
CA VAL A 224 -0.17 26.42 17.96
C VAL A 224 0.28 27.14 16.69
N CYS A 225 0.84 28.36 16.78
CA CYS A 225 1.38 29.07 15.63
C CYS A 225 2.51 28.28 14.94
N VAL A 226 3.46 27.77 15.73
CA VAL A 226 4.55 26.91 15.21
C VAL A 226 3.98 25.63 14.61
N PHE A 227 3.00 25.00 15.26
CA PHE A 227 2.34 23.80 14.76
C PHE A 227 1.67 24.03 13.39
N ILE A 228 0.90 25.12 13.23
CA ILE A 228 0.20 25.43 11.97
C ILE A 228 1.20 25.57 10.81
N LEU A 229 2.36 26.19 11.06
CA LEU A 229 3.42 26.35 10.06
C LEU A 229 4.01 24.99 9.64
N PHE A 230 4.42 24.16 10.59
CA PHE A 230 5.19 22.95 10.29
C PHE A 230 4.32 21.74 9.91
N MET A 231 3.14 21.59 10.52
CA MET A 231 2.33 20.38 10.37
C MET A 231 1.36 20.50 9.18
N PRO A 232 0.27 21.31 9.23
CA PRO A 232 -0.61 21.43 8.08
C PRO A 232 0.06 21.99 6.82
N ILE A 233 0.91 23.03 6.92
CA ILE A 233 1.43 23.70 5.72
C ILE A 233 2.62 22.91 5.14
N VAL A 234 3.69 22.71 5.90
CA VAL A 234 4.89 22.04 5.37
C VAL A 234 4.64 20.55 5.14
N MET A 235 4.06 19.84 6.12
CA MET A 235 3.96 18.39 6.03
C MET A 235 2.88 17.91 5.05
N ILE A 236 1.67 18.50 5.02
CA ILE A 236 0.65 18.08 4.04
C ILE A 236 1.14 18.38 2.62
N ASN A 237 1.72 19.55 2.38
CA ASN A 237 2.24 19.89 1.05
C ASN A 237 3.37 18.96 0.62
N LEU A 238 4.21 18.50 1.55
CA LEU A 238 5.23 17.49 1.28
C LEU A 238 4.62 16.11 1.01
N LEU A 239 3.61 15.69 1.78
CA LEU A 239 2.90 14.42 1.57
C LEU A 239 2.19 14.38 0.20
N ILE A 240 1.52 15.47 -0.17
CA ILE A 240 0.89 15.64 -1.48
C ILE A 240 1.97 15.69 -2.57
N GLY A 241 3.04 16.45 -2.36
CA GLY A 241 4.14 16.60 -3.32
C GLY A 241 4.84 15.27 -3.64
N LEU A 242 5.06 14.44 -2.63
CA LEU A 242 5.61 13.08 -2.81
C LEU A 242 4.60 12.16 -3.51
N ALA A 243 3.33 12.21 -3.12
CA ALA A 243 2.29 11.37 -3.75
C ALA A 243 2.09 11.72 -5.24
N VAL A 244 2.11 13.02 -5.58
CA VAL A 244 1.97 13.51 -6.95
C VAL A 244 3.26 13.27 -7.76
N GLY A 245 4.43 13.43 -7.16
CA GLY A 245 5.71 13.13 -7.82
C GLY A 245 5.89 11.65 -8.15
N ASP A 246 5.41 10.76 -7.28
CA ASP A 246 5.54 9.31 -7.46
C ASP A 246 4.42 8.70 -8.33
N ILE A 247 3.34 9.43 -8.64
CA ILE A 247 2.13 8.84 -9.25
C ILE A 247 2.39 8.22 -10.62
N GLU A 248 3.25 8.84 -11.44
CA GLU A 248 3.52 8.37 -12.80
C GLU A 248 4.37 7.09 -12.79
N ALA A 249 5.40 7.05 -11.93
CA ALA A 249 6.19 5.84 -11.73
C ALA A 249 5.35 4.70 -11.13
N VAL A 250 4.47 5.01 -10.17
CA VAL A 250 3.52 4.05 -9.59
C VAL A 250 2.55 3.54 -10.66
N ARG A 251 2.07 4.39 -11.57
CA ARG A 251 1.18 4.03 -12.67
C ARG A 251 1.82 3.03 -13.63
N LYS A 252 3.03 3.32 -14.13
CA LYS A 252 3.75 2.41 -15.05
C LYS A 252 4.03 1.06 -14.38
N ASN A 253 4.46 1.07 -13.11
CA ASN A 253 4.68 -0.15 -12.35
C ASN A 253 3.39 -0.93 -12.08
N ALA A 254 2.27 -0.25 -11.86
CA ALA A 254 0.97 -0.88 -11.62
C ALA A 254 0.43 -1.60 -12.86
N GLN A 255 0.67 -1.08 -14.07
CA GLN A 255 0.32 -1.77 -15.32
C GLN A 255 1.07 -3.10 -15.46
N LEU A 256 2.39 -3.09 -15.28
CA LEU A 256 3.20 -4.32 -15.31
C LEU A 256 2.80 -5.31 -14.20
N LYS A 257 2.57 -4.80 -12.99
CA LYS A 257 2.13 -5.60 -11.84
C LYS A 257 0.77 -6.24 -12.08
N ARG A 258 -0.17 -5.51 -12.71
CA ARG A 258 -1.47 -6.04 -13.13
C ARG A 258 -1.31 -7.17 -14.13
N LEU A 259 -0.55 -6.97 -15.21
CA LEU A 259 -0.34 -8.00 -16.23
C LEU A 259 0.29 -9.26 -15.63
N SER A 260 1.30 -9.07 -14.77
CA SER A 260 1.92 -10.16 -14.01
C SER A 260 0.91 -10.90 -13.14
N MET A 261 0.03 -10.18 -12.44
CA MET A 261 -1.01 -10.77 -11.60
C MET A 261 -2.04 -11.56 -12.42
N GLN A 262 -2.40 -11.09 -13.62
CA GLN A 262 -3.29 -11.79 -14.54
C GLN A 262 -2.65 -13.11 -15.01
N VAL A 263 -1.41 -13.06 -15.50
CA VAL A 263 -0.65 -14.25 -15.90
C VAL A 263 -0.53 -15.24 -14.74
N GLN A 264 -0.19 -14.76 -13.54
CA GLN A 264 -0.10 -15.61 -12.36
C GLN A 264 -1.44 -16.25 -12.00
N THR A 265 -2.54 -15.51 -12.14
CA THR A 265 -3.89 -16.03 -11.90
C THR A 265 -4.26 -17.11 -12.92
N HIS A 266 -3.96 -16.91 -14.20
CA HIS A 266 -4.14 -17.93 -15.24
C HIS A 266 -3.30 -19.18 -14.95
N ILE A 267 -2.02 -19.03 -14.59
CA ILE A 267 -1.16 -20.15 -14.22
C ILE A 267 -1.70 -20.90 -13.00
N ASN A 268 -2.19 -20.18 -11.99
CA ASN A 268 -2.75 -20.79 -10.78
C ASN A 268 -4.03 -21.59 -11.11
N ILE A 269 -4.90 -21.02 -11.93
CA ILE A 269 -6.12 -21.68 -12.41
C ILE A 269 -5.75 -22.92 -13.22
N GLU A 270 -4.82 -22.82 -14.15
CA GLU A 270 -4.33 -23.94 -14.97
C GLU A 270 -3.79 -25.08 -14.10
N LYS A 271 -2.96 -24.77 -13.10
CA LYS A 271 -2.44 -25.77 -12.15
C LYS A 271 -3.52 -26.41 -11.29
N SER A 272 -4.58 -25.66 -10.95
CA SER A 272 -5.68 -26.15 -10.11
C SER A 272 -6.72 -26.98 -10.88
N LEU A 273 -6.78 -26.83 -12.21
CA LEU A 273 -7.76 -27.51 -13.06
C LEU A 273 -7.36 -28.97 -13.32
N PRO A 274 -8.31 -29.91 -13.23
CA PRO A 274 -8.08 -31.28 -13.67
C PRO A 274 -7.69 -31.38 -15.15
N LYS A 275 -6.76 -32.28 -15.48
CA LYS A 275 -6.24 -32.47 -16.85
C LYS A 275 -7.33 -32.72 -17.90
N PHE A 276 -8.48 -33.29 -17.52
CA PHE A 276 -9.60 -33.52 -18.44
C PHE A 276 -10.27 -32.21 -18.90
N ILE A 277 -10.33 -31.19 -18.04
CA ILE A 277 -10.90 -29.87 -18.39
C ILE A 277 -9.92 -29.12 -19.29
N LEU A 278 -8.64 -29.14 -18.94
CA LEU A 278 -7.59 -28.50 -19.75
C LEU A 278 -7.53 -29.08 -21.16
N LYS A 279 -7.54 -30.40 -21.31
CA LYS A 279 -7.58 -31.04 -22.64
C LYS A 279 -8.83 -30.70 -23.45
N ARG A 280 -9.95 -30.41 -22.79
CA ARG A 280 -11.21 -30.05 -23.44
C ARG A 280 -11.29 -28.56 -23.80
N LEU A 281 -10.62 -27.69 -23.04
CA LEU A 281 -10.60 -26.23 -23.25
C LEU A 281 -9.40 -25.77 -24.10
N ALA A 282 -8.34 -26.57 -24.20
CA ALA A 282 -7.17 -26.24 -25.00
C ALA A 282 -7.56 -26.07 -26.47
N LYS A 283 -7.25 -24.90 -27.02
CA LYS A 283 -7.46 -24.55 -28.41
C LYS A 283 -6.17 -23.92 -28.93
N ASP A 284 -5.52 -24.60 -29.87
CA ASP A 284 -4.17 -24.20 -30.35
C ASP A 284 -4.21 -23.02 -31.33
N SER A 285 -5.38 -22.69 -31.88
CA SER A 285 -5.57 -21.54 -32.76
C SER A 285 -6.92 -20.86 -32.55
N VAL A 286 -6.92 -19.54 -32.56
CA VAL A 286 -8.12 -18.69 -32.55
C VAL A 286 -8.16 -17.93 -33.87
N THR A 287 -9.22 -18.13 -34.66
CA THR A 287 -9.46 -17.37 -35.89
C THR A 287 -10.35 -16.17 -35.54
N GLU A 288 -9.79 -14.97 -35.53
CA GLU A 288 -10.54 -13.73 -35.34
C GLU A 288 -11.03 -13.18 -36.68
N TYR A 289 -12.30 -12.80 -36.74
CA TYR A 289 -12.88 -12.12 -37.91
C TYR A 289 -13.17 -10.65 -37.56
N PRO A 290 -12.33 -9.69 -38.01
CA PRO A 290 -12.35 -8.32 -37.50
C PRO A 290 -13.63 -7.52 -37.81
N ASN A 291 -14.41 -7.93 -38.81
CA ASN A 291 -15.62 -7.21 -39.24
C ASN A 291 -16.94 -7.92 -38.88
N THR A 292 -16.90 -9.01 -38.12
CA THR A 292 -18.11 -9.76 -37.78
C THR A 292 -18.60 -9.35 -36.39
N LYS A 293 -19.78 -8.73 -36.31
CA LYS A 293 -20.40 -8.38 -35.02
C LYS A 293 -20.71 -9.66 -34.26
N GLN A 294 -20.01 -9.90 -33.15
CA GLN A 294 -20.33 -10.99 -32.25
C GLN A 294 -21.74 -10.77 -31.67
N ARG A 295 -22.51 -11.85 -31.50
CA ARG A 295 -23.84 -11.80 -30.90
C ARG A 295 -23.68 -11.25 -29.47
N ILE A 296 -24.26 -10.08 -29.20
CA ILE A 296 -24.13 -9.37 -27.91
C ILE A 296 -24.76 -10.22 -26.81
N SER A 297 -23.92 -10.93 -26.07
CA SER A 297 -24.31 -11.58 -24.81
C SER A 297 -24.21 -10.56 -23.67
N ILE A 298 -24.96 -10.74 -22.59
CA ILE A 298 -24.81 -9.94 -21.35
C ILE A 298 -23.34 -9.95 -20.89
N ILE A 299 -22.62 -11.05 -21.12
CA ILE A 299 -21.19 -11.18 -20.85
C ILE A 299 -20.36 -10.21 -21.67
N ASN A 300 -20.73 -9.94 -22.93
CA ASN A 300 -20.04 -8.98 -23.79
C ASN A 300 -20.30 -7.53 -23.33
N TYR A 301 -21.50 -7.23 -22.82
CA TYR A 301 -21.79 -5.91 -22.28
C TYR A 301 -21.03 -5.66 -20.96
N PHE A 302 -20.99 -6.64 -20.07
CA PHE A 302 -20.18 -6.55 -18.85
C PHE A 302 -18.68 -6.51 -19.16
N SER A 303 -18.19 -7.30 -20.13
CA SER A 303 -16.78 -7.25 -20.51
C SER A 303 -16.39 -5.95 -21.21
N GLU A 304 -17.32 -5.30 -21.91
CA GLU A 304 -17.14 -3.98 -22.52
C GLU A 304 -17.18 -2.85 -21.48
N LEU A 305 -18.07 -2.93 -20.48
CA LEU A 305 -18.14 -1.98 -19.37
C LEU A 305 -16.92 -2.05 -18.42
N PHE A 306 -16.40 -3.26 -18.20
CA PHE A 306 -15.17 -3.49 -17.41
C PHE A 306 -13.93 -3.62 -18.29
N LYS A 307 -14.04 -3.30 -19.58
CA LYS A 307 -12.87 -3.18 -20.44
C LYS A 307 -12.15 -1.92 -19.99
N TYR A 308 -10.92 -2.10 -19.51
CA TYR A 308 -10.02 -0.98 -19.40
C TYR A 308 -9.94 -0.36 -20.81
N PRO A 309 -10.14 0.96 -20.98
CA PRO A 309 -9.90 1.57 -22.28
C PRO A 309 -8.46 1.21 -22.64
N ASP A 310 -8.28 0.47 -23.73
CA ASP A 310 -6.96 0.33 -24.32
C ASP A 310 -6.49 1.77 -24.56
N GLU A 311 -5.58 2.25 -23.72
CA GLU A 311 -4.96 3.55 -23.86
C GLU A 311 -4.10 3.47 -25.11
N LYS A 312 -4.74 3.69 -26.25
CA LYS A 312 -4.05 4.23 -27.40
C LYS A 312 -3.57 5.63 -27.05
N ASP A 313 -2.24 5.76 -27.08
CA ASP A 313 -1.50 6.80 -27.81
C ASP A 313 -0.65 7.83 -27.03
N GLU A 314 -0.78 8.05 -25.71
CA GLU A 314 0.16 8.98 -25.05
C GLU A 314 1.27 8.29 -24.23
N GLY A 315 0.95 7.23 -23.49
CA GLY A 315 1.93 6.51 -22.68
C GLY A 315 2.80 5.53 -23.47
N ASP A 316 2.22 4.91 -24.50
CA ASP A 316 2.91 3.94 -25.37
C ASP A 316 3.79 4.62 -26.42
N GLU A 317 3.44 5.81 -26.94
CA GLU A 317 4.35 6.58 -27.80
C GLU A 317 5.58 7.05 -27.02
N LEU A 318 5.42 7.59 -25.81
CA LEU A 318 6.54 8.02 -24.95
C LEU A 318 7.41 6.84 -24.49
N ASN A 319 6.81 5.69 -24.18
CA ASN A 319 7.58 4.49 -23.84
C ASN A 319 8.27 3.89 -25.06
N MET A 320 7.62 3.85 -26.23
CA MET A 320 8.21 3.38 -27.48
C MET A 320 9.36 4.28 -27.95
N GLU A 321 9.24 5.60 -27.80
CA GLU A 321 10.31 6.54 -28.08
C GLU A 321 11.48 6.36 -27.09
N SER A 322 11.20 6.21 -25.79
CA SER A 322 12.23 5.93 -24.78
C SER A 322 12.93 4.58 -25.00
N ASP A 323 12.20 3.54 -25.39
CA ASP A 323 12.75 2.20 -25.64
C ASP A 323 13.51 2.13 -26.96
N TYR A 324 13.00 2.78 -28.02
CA TYR A 324 13.73 2.97 -29.28
C TYR A 324 15.03 3.74 -29.06
N MET A 325 14.99 4.83 -28.28
CA MET A 325 16.19 5.59 -27.92
C MET A 325 17.18 4.75 -27.12
N ARG A 326 16.71 3.91 -26.18
CA ARG A 326 17.56 2.97 -25.45
C ARG A 326 18.21 1.95 -26.37
N GLU A 327 17.45 1.35 -27.27
CA GLU A 327 17.94 0.36 -28.22
C GLU A 327 18.95 0.98 -29.20
N ALA A 328 18.66 2.18 -29.72
CA ALA A 328 19.57 2.94 -30.57
C ALA A 328 20.89 3.32 -29.85
N VAL A 329 20.82 3.72 -28.58
CA VAL A 329 22.01 3.97 -27.75
C VAL A 329 22.81 2.70 -27.50
N LEU A 330 22.14 1.57 -27.32
CA LEU A 330 22.79 0.27 -27.10
C LEU A 330 23.50 -0.20 -28.37
N ASP A 331 22.87 -0.05 -29.53
CA ASP A 331 23.47 -0.31 -30.84
C ASP A 331 24.67 0.62 -31.12
N GLN A 332 24.57 1.91 -30.78
CA GLN A 332 25.72 2.82 -30.84
C GLN A 332 26.86 2.39 -29.92
N LYS A 333 26.57 1.94 -28.69
CA LYS A 333 27.60 1.44 -27.76
C LYS A 333 28.30 0.19 -28.29
N LEU A 334 27.55 -0.73 -28.90
CA LEU A 334 28.13 -1.93 -29.52
C LEU A 334 29.04 -1.56 -30.70
N LYS A 335 28.60 -0.65 -31.57
CA LYS A 335 29.40 -0.12 -32.68
C LYS A 335 30.68 0.58 -32.20
N LEU A 336 30.60 1.37 -31.14
CA LEU A 336 31.76 2.02 -30.53
C LEU A 336 32.75 1.01 -29.92
N ALA A 337 32.25 -0.02 -29.25
CA ALA A 337 33.10 -1.10 -28.73
C ALA A 337 33.85 -1.80 -29.87
N GLN A 338 33.16 -2.05 -30.99
CA GLN A 338 33.77 -2.69 -32.16
C GLN A 338 34.79 -1.79 -32.86
N LEU A 339 34.50 -0.50 -33.03
CA LEU A 339 35.47 0.48 -33.53
C LEU A 339 36.71 0.59 -32.63
N THR A 340 36.52 0.50 -31.32
CA THR A 340 37.64 0.51 -30.36
C THR A 340 38.55 -0.70 -30.58
N THR A 341 37.98 -1.90 -30.75
CA THR A 341 38.77 -3.10 -31.05
C THR A 341 39.48 -3.03 -32.40
N ASP A 342 38.84 -2.43 -33.40
CA ASP A 342 39.47 -2.26 -34.72
C ASP A 342 40.65 -1.28 -34.67
N ILE A 343 40.54 -0.19 -33.90
CA ILE A 343 41.65 0.75 -33.66
C ILE A 343 42.82 0.07 -32.94
N GLU A 344 42.56 -0.80 -31.96
CA GLU A 344 43.61 -1.56 -31.28
C GLU A 344 44.34 -2.51 -32.25
N ASN A 345 43.60 -3.18 -33.13
CA ASN A 345 44.18 -4.02 -34.18
C ASN A 345 44.99 -3.21 -35.21
N LEU A 346 44.51 -2.03 -35.59
CA LEU A 346 45.22 -1.09 -36.48
C LEU A 346 46.51 -0.57 -35.85
N LYS A 347 46.48 -0.26 -34.55
CA LYS A 347 47.66 0.13 -33.79
C LYS A 347 48.68 -1.00 -33.73
N ALA A 348 48.25 -2.23 -33.47
CA ALA A 348 49.14 -3.39 -33.42
C ALA A 348 49.79 -3.69 -34.79
N THR A 349 49.03 -3.58 -35.88
CA THR A 349 49.56 -3.77 -37.24
C THR A 349 50.53 -2.65 -37.63
N LEU A 350 50.24 -1.39 -37.28
CA LEU A 350 51.18 -0.27 -37.49
C LEU A 350 52.47 -0.42 -36.70
N GLN A 351 52.40 -0.88 -35.45
CA GLN A 351 53.59 -1.18 -34.65
C GLN A 351 54.44 -2.28 -35.30
N LEU A 352 53.81 -3.31 -35.88
CA LEU A 352 54.49 -4.39 -36.58
C LEU A 352 55.15 -3.90 -37.88
N VAL A 353 54.47 -3.03 -38.63
CA VAL A 353 55.04 -2.40 -39.85
C VAL A 353 56.22 -1.49 -39.50
N CYS A 354 56.11 -0.66 -38.46
CA CYS A 354 57.23 0.17 -38.00
C CYS A 354 58.42 -0.68 -37.53
N ALA A 355 58.15 -1.78 -36.80
CA ALA A 355 59.20 -2.71 -36.40
C ALA A 355 59.90 -3.34 -37.61
N LYS A 356 59.15 -3.74 -38.65
CA LYS A 356 59.74 -4.28 -39.88
C LYS A 356 60.48 -3.24 -40.74
N LEU A 357 60.01 -1.99 -40.76
CA LEU A 357 60.69 -0.90 -41.47
C LEU A 357 62.01 -0.55 -40.78
N ASN A 358 62.03 -0.49 -39.45
CA ASN A 358 63.26 -0.25 -38.68
C ASN A 358 64.28 -1.39 -38.85
N THR A 359 63.83 -2.64 -39.05
CA THR A 359 64.76 -3.76 -39.35
C THR A 359 65.31 -3.75 -40.77
N ASN A 360 64.75 -2.95 -41.70
CA ASN A 360 65.25 -2.86 -43.07
C ASN A 360 66.35 -1.80 -43.25
N ASP A 361 66.57 -0.92 -42.27
CA ASP A 361 67.69 0.03 -42.28
C ASP A 361 68.99 -0.55 -41.68
N ASP A 362 68.89 -1.58 -40.83
CA ASP A 362 70.07 -2.25 -40.26
C ASP A 362 70.32 -3.59 -40.95
N GLY A 363 70.92 -3.50 -42.14
CA GLY A 363 71.52 -4.66 -42.80
C GLY A 363 72.77 -5.14 -42.06
N ASN A 364 72.63 -5.78 -40.88
CA ASN A 364 73.43 -6.95 -40.50
C ASN A 364 72.99 -7.57 -39.16
N SER A 365 73.04 -8.90 -39.12
CA SER A 365 73.26 -9.76 -37.95
C SER A 365 72.08 -10.12 -37.01
N GLU A 366 71.70 -11.40 -37.15
CA GLU A 366 71.44 -12.37 -36.06
C GLU A 366 70.19 -12.25 -35.16
N GLY A 367 69.30 -13.23 -35.35
CA GLY A 367 68.90 -14.15 -34.25
C GLY A 367 68.07 -13.60 -33.10
N GLY A 368 66.75 -13.72 -33.19
CA GLY A 368 65.87 -13.65 -32.02
C GLY A 368 64.39 -13.67 -32.38
N THR A 369 63.71 -14.78 -32.15
CA THR A 369 62.24 -14.87 -32.22
C THR A 369 61.60 -14.07 -31.07
N PRO A 370 60.72 -13.08 -31.32
CA PRO A 370 59.92 -12.51 -30.26
C PRO A 370 58.63 -13.31 -30.12
N THR A 371 58.47 -14.01 -29.01
CA THR A 371 57.20 -14.57 -28.56
C THR A 371 56.28 -13.42 -28.13
N VAL A 372 55.30 -13.08 -28.96
CA VAL A 372 54.22 -12.16 -28.55
C VAL A 372 53.17 -12.98 -27.79
N LYS A 373 53.08 -12.76 -26.48
CA LYS A 373 51.94 -13.21 -25.65
C LYS A 373 50.65 -12.69 -26.28
N ALA A 374 49.75 -13.59 -26.64
CA ALA A 374 48.38 -13.26 -27.00
C ALA A 374 47.74 -12.45 -25.87
N ALA A 375 47.24 -11.25 -26.18
CA ALA A 375 46.29 -10.56 -25.33
C ALA A 375 45.03 -11.45 -25.18
N PRO A 376 44.42 -11.52 -24.00
CA PRO A 376 43.31 -12.43 -23.77
C PRO A 376 42.15 -12.03 -24.68
N LYS A 377 41.65 -13.01 -25.46
CA LYS A 377 40.33 -12.91 -26.10
C LYS A 377 39.33 -12.65 -24.97
N LEU A 378 38.81 -11.42 -24.88
CA LEU A 378 37.64 -11.13 -24.07
C LEU A 378 36.47 -11.87 -24.75
N GLN A 379 36.15 -13.06 -24.24
CA GLN A 379 35.00 -13.81 -24.71
C GLN A 379 33.74 -13.13 -24.16
N LEU A 380 32.63 -13.26 -24.89
CA LEU A 380 31.28 -12.76 -24.58
C LEU A 380 30.84 -12.99 -23.10
N ILE A 381 31.47 -13.96 -22.43
CA ILE A 381 31.26 -14.35 -21.03
C ILE A 381 31.78 -13.29 -20.04
N ASP A 382 32.86 -12.56 -20.35
CA ASP A 382 33.45 -11.57 -19.43
C ASP A 382 32.61 -10.29 -19.32
N VAL A 383 31.87 -9.93 -20.39
CA VAL A 383 30.93 -8.80 -20.38
C VAL A 383 29.69 -9.13 -19.54
N CYS A 384 29.20 -10.36 -19.59
CA CYS A 384 28.11 -10.83 -18.71
C CYS A 384 28.53 -10.90 -17.24
N ASN A 385 29.78 -11.29 -16.96
CA ASN A 385 30.30 -11.35 -15.59
C ASN A 385 30.55 -9.95 -14.98
N LEU A 386 30.96 -8.96 -15.80
CA LEU A 386 31.05 -7.56 -15.38
C LEU A 386 29.69 -6.93 -15.08
N MET A 387 28.63 -7.29 -15.81
CA MET A 387 27.26 -6.85 -15.51
C MET A 387 26.68 -7.50 -14.23
N SER A 388 27.13 -8.71 -13.87
CA SER A 388 26.75 -9.36 -12.60
C SER A 388 27.42 -8.71 -11.37
N ALA A 389 28.63 -8.18 -11.53
CA ALA A 389 29.37 -7.50 -10.45
C ALA A 389 28.84 -6.08 -10.14
N ASN A 390 28.20 -5.41 -11.09
CA ASN A 390 27.64 -4.06 -10.92
C ASN A 390 26.18 -4.05 -10.43
N ASN A 391 25.59 -5.21 -10.14
CA ASN A 391 24.21 -5.36 -9.69
C ASN A 391 24.11 -5.95 -8.27
N LYS A 392 25.14 -5.73 -7.44
CA LYS A 392 25.12 -5.94 -5.99
C LYS A 392 25.03 -4.61 -5.25
#